data_AF-A0A661NAD5-F1
#
_entry.id   AF-A0A661NAD5-F1
#
_cell.length_a   1.000
_cell.length_b   1.000
_cell.length_c   1.000
_cell.angle_alpha   90.00
_cell.angle_beta   90.00
_cell.angle_gamma   90.00
#
_symmetry.space_group_name_H-M   'P 1'
#
loop_
_entity.id
_entity.type
_entity.pdbx_description
1 polymer ?
#
loop_
_entity_poly.entity_id
_entity_poly.type
_entity_poly.pdbx_seq_one_letter_code
_entity_poly.pdbx_strand_id
1 'polypeptide(L)'
;MALLETLSALRDADDPASTRLAWAWRSLSDHLDRRYRLEHRVHDDVRQRTLLKVMTAARAMEAGTEGRAEAWLRQVHKSAHMDHHRSRGGQLMDKALRATPKDDSATWLERVGPRTEAQDARPEDEGAAIDAAIEAVLDRAAVFVGETITQPKKRNASLLRAQVALMANVRGMDTPAIIAALDRDPPPSKAAVYKWVERGREQVLVPALEAWDHPIAATLSAHLEGCRRGDAGKTRPNRQKQPKNVSPGGAGPSTRSRGNRKKP
;
A
#
# COMPACT_ATOMS: atom_id res chain seq x y z
N MET A 1 -30.66 9.86 -7.28
CA MET A 1 -30.67 8.39 -7.33
C MET A 1 -30.05 7.88 -6.05
N ALA A 2 -30.59 6.80 -5.47
CA ALA A 2 -29.86 6.12 -4.40
C ALA A 2 -28.65 5.37 -4.99
N LEU A 3 -27.59 5.13 -4.20
CA LEU A 3 -26.33 4.58 -4.74
C LEU A 3 -26.54 3.15 -5.27
N LEU A 4 -27.35 2.34 -4.60
CA LEU A 4 -27.66 0.98 -5.05
C LEU A 4 -28.37 0.99 -6.40
N GLU A 5 -29.32 1.90 -6.60
CA GLU A 5 -30.04 2.07 -7.86
C GLU A 5 -29.09 2.49 -8.99
N THR A 6 -28.16 3.42 -8.69
CA THR A 6 -27.11 3.84 -9.62
C THR A 6 -26.25 2.65 -10.04
N LEU A 7 -25.67 1.92 -9.09
CA LEU A 7 -24.78 0.80 -9.40
C LEU A 7 -25.51 -0.37 -10.05
N SER A 8 -26.77 -0.64 -9.68
CA SER A 8 -27.58 -1.67 -10.35
C SER A 8 -27.87 -1.27 -11.80
N ALA A 9 -28.18 0.00 -12.06
CA ALA A 9 -28.35 0.48 -13.43
C ALA A 9 -27.07 0.36 -14.27
N LEU A 10 -25.88 0.51 -13.67
CA LEU A 10 -24.59 0.28 -14.34
C LEU A 10 -24.33 -1.23 -14.57
N ARG A 11 -24.68 -2.08 -13.60
CA ARG A 11 -24.49 -3.54 -13.66
C ARG A 11 -25.35 -4.17 -14.76
N ASP A 12 -26.62 -3.76 -14.82
CA ASP A 12 -27.66 -4.39 -15.65
C ASP A 12 -27.79 -3.72 -17.03
N ALA A 13 -26.86 -2.85 -17.40
CA ALA A 13 -26.89 -2.16 -18.68
C ALA A 13 -26.45 -3.06 -19.84
N ASP A 14 -27.39 -3.32 -20.73
CA ASP A 14 -27.15 -3.97 -22.02
C ASP A 14 -26.94 -2.97 -23.16
N ASP A 15 -27.54 -1.78 -23.07
CA ASP A 15 -27.41 -0.69 -24.04
C ASP A 15 -26.53 0.45 -23.51
N PRO A 16 -25.32 0.67 -24.08
CA PRO A 16 -24.42 1.74 -23.70
C PRO A 16 -24.95 3.14 -24.05
N ALA A 17 -25.96 3.27 -24.93
CA ALA A 17 -26.54 4.55 -25.35
C ALA A 17 -27.73 5.00 -24.49
N SER A 18 -28.16 4.22 -23.50
CA SER A 18 -29.37 4.53 -22.74
C SER A 18 -29.21 5.79 -21.87
N THR A 19 -30.22 6.68 -21.90
CA THR A 19 -30.28 7.89 -21.05
C THR A 19 -30.17 7.57 -19.56
N ARG A 20 -30.71 6.41 -19.15
CA ARG A 20 -30.62 5.88 -17.79
C ARG A 20 -29.18 5.61 -17.38
N LEU A 21 -28.38 5.03 -18.27
CA LEU A 21 -26.96 4.75 -18.03
C LEU A 21 -26.15 6.06 -17.93
N ALA A 22 -26.41 7.03 -18.81
CA ALA A 22 -25.78 8.34 -18.74
C ALA A 22 -26.06 9.05 -17.41
N TRP A 23 -27.30 8.97 -16.90
CA TRP A 23 -27.66 9.54 -15.61
C TRP A 23 -27.03 8.79 -14.42
N ALA A 24 -26.92 7.46 -14.51
CA ALA A 24 -26.24 6.65 -13.52
C ALA A 24 -24.75 7.02 -13.42
N TRP A 25 -24.05 7.20 -14.55
CA TRP A 25 -22.65 7.64 -14.56
C TRP A 25 -22.45 9.02 -13.91
N ARG A 26 -23.32 9.99 -14.24
CA ARG A 26 -23.29 11.32 -13.61
C ARG A 26 -23.54 11.23 -12.10
N SER A 27 -24.55 10.46 -11.70
CA SER A 27 -24.89 10.26 -10.28
C SER A 27 -23.76 9.60 -9.50
N LEU A 28 -23.04 8.65 -10.10
CA LEU A 28 -21.88 8.01 -9.48
C LEU A 28 -20.71 8.98 -9.36
N SER A 29 -20.42 9.77 -10.39
CA SER A 29 -19.36 10.79 -10.35
C SER A 29 -19.62 11.81 -9.24
N ASP A 30 -20.85 12.35 -9.18
CA ASP A 30 -21.28 13.26 -8.11
C ASP A 30 -21.15 12.65 -6.72
N HIS A 31 -21.47 11.36 -6.58
CA HIS A 31 -21.33 10.65 -5.32
C HIS A 31 -19.85 10.57 -4.90
N LEU A 32 -18.94 10.24 -5.84
CA LEU A 32 -17.51 10.19 -5.56
C LEU A 32 -16.98 11.56 -5.10
N ASP A 33 -17.36 12.64 -5.80
CA ASP A 33 -16.96 14.01 -5.47
C ASP A 33 -17.41 14.43 -4.06
N ARG A 34 -18.65 14.09 -3.69
CA ARG A 34 -19.20 14.42 -2.37
C ARG A 34 -18.56 13.59 -1.26
N ARG A 35 -18.24 12.32 -1.55
CA ARG A 35 -17.86 11.32 -0.53
C ARG A 35 -16.36 11.30 -0.25
N TYR A 36 -15.52 11.44 -1.28
CA TYR A 36 -14.08 11.21 -1.22
C TYR A 36 -13.32 12.49 -1.56
N ARG A 37 -13.41 13.51 -0.70
CA ARG A 37 -12.65 14.75 -0.90
C ARG A 37 -11.15 14.49 -0.78
N LEU A 38 -10.45 14.61 -1.89
CA LEU A 38 -8.98 14.60 -1.99
C LEU A 38 -8.51 15.95 -2.54
N GLU A 39 -7.20 16.21 -2.50
CA GLU A 39 -6.63 17.38 -3.20
C GLU A 39 -7.03 17.36 -4.68
N HIS A 40 -7.43 18.53 -5.23
CA HIS A 40 -8.16 18.65 -6.49
C HIS A 40 -7.52 17.88 -7.67
N ARG A 41 -6.18 17.89 -7.78
CA ARG A 41 -5.45 17.18 -8.85
C ARG A 41 -5.36 15.66 -8.64
N VAL A 42 -5.29 15.18 -7.39
CA VAL A 42 -5.27 13.75 -7.07
C VAL A 42 -6.69 13.17 -7.20
N HIS A 43 -7.67 13.98 -6.86
CA HIS A 43 -9.08 13.62 -6.86
C HIS A 43 -9.58 13.21 -8.26
N ASP A 44 -9.28 14.00 -9.29
CA ASP A 44 -9.77 13.73 -10.65
C ASP A 44 -9.21 12.44 -11.24
N ASP A 45 -7.91 12.18 -11.06
CA ASP A 45 -7.24 10.96 -11.54
C ASP A 45 -7.78 9.70 -10.82
N VAL A 46 -7.92 9.78 -9.50
CA VAL A 46 -8.44 8.66 -8.70
C VAL A 46 -9.92 8.42 -9.03
N ARG A 47 -10.71 9.48 -9.25
CA ARG A 47 -12.10 9.38 -9.69
C ARG A 47 -12.20 8.69 -11.04
N GLN A 48 -11.46 9.14 -12.05
CA GLN A 48 -11.47 8.55 -13.38
C GLN A 48 -11.10 7.05 -13.32
N ARG A 49 -10.05 6.69 -12.57
CA ARG A 49 -9.70 5.28 -12.36
C ARG A 49 -10.77 4.48 -11.62
N THR A 50 -11.44 5.09 -10.65
CA THR A 50 -12.57 4.47 -9.95
C THR A 50 -13.70 4.17 -10.93
N LEU A 51 -14.07 5.14 -11.78
CA LEU A 51 -15.11 4.97 -12.79
C LEU A 51 -14.76 3.86 -13.79
N LEU A 52 -13.52 3.82 -14.29
CA LEU A 52 -13.02 2.75 -15.16
C LEU A 52 -13.10 1.37 -14.49
N LYS A 53 -12.75 1.27 -13.21
CA LYS A 53 -12.88 0.01 -12.46
C LYS A 53 -14.32 -0.39 -12.20
N VAL A 54 -15.21 0.57 -11.96
CA VAL A 54 -16.65 0.29 -11.86
C VAL A 54 -17.16 -0.25 -13.20
N MET A 55 -16.76 0.35 -14.32
CA MET A 55 -17.17 -0.10 -15.65
C MET A 55 -16.81 -1.58 -15.91
N THR A 56 -15.64 -2.02 -15.46
CA THR A 56 -15.19 -3.41 -15.65
C THR A 56 -15.74 -4.39 -14.61
N ALA A 57 -15.99 -3.94 -13.38
CA ALA A 57 -16.36 -4.81 -12.27
C ALA A 57 -17.85 -4.78 -11.90
N ALA A 58 -18.64 -3.81 -12.37
CA ALA A 58 -20.03 -3.64 -11.98
C ALA A 58 -20.88 -4.88 -12.29
N ARG A 59 -20.64 -5.56 -13.42
CA ARG A 59 -21.34 -6.80 -13.82
C ARG A 59 -21.20 -7.93 -12.80
N ALA A 60 -20.10 -7.97 -12.06
CA ALA A 60 -19.83 -8.98 -11.03
C ALA A 60 -20.22 -8.50 -9.61
N MET A 61 -20.91 -7.37 -9.48
CA MET A 61 -21.29 -6.80 -8.19
C MET A 61 -22.47 -7.55 -7.56
N GLU A 62 -22.25 -8.14 -6.38
CA GLU A 62 -23.27 -8.85 -5.58
C GLU A 62 -23.92 -7.99 -4.48
N ALA A 63 -23.87 -6.66 -4.63
CA ALA A 63 -24.47 -5.75 -3.65
C ALA A 63 -25.99 -5.72 -3.79
N GLY A 64 -26.70 -6.34 -2.84
CA GLY A 64 -28.18 -6.32 -2.77
C GLY A 64 -28.76 -5.24 -1.84
N THR A 65 -27.93 -4.45 -1.16
CA THR A 65 -28.37 -3.40 -0.23
C THR A 65 -27.48 -2.16 -0.35
N GLU A 66 -27.99 -0.98 0.04
CA GLU A 66 -27.25 0.28 0.04
C GLU A 66 -25.92 0.20 0.80
N GLY A 67 -25.93 -0.41 1.99
CA GLY A 67 -24.69 -0.58 2.77
C GLY A 67 -23.65 -1.46 2.09
N ARG A 68 -24.08 -2.49 1.34
CA ARG A 68 -23.16 -3.35 0.57
C ARG A 68 -22.65 -2.66 -0.70
N ALA A 69 -23.50 -1.86 -1.35
CA ALA A 69 -23.13 -1.03 -2.50
C ALA A 69 -22.04 -0.01 -2.11
N GLU A 70 -22.23 0.70 -1.00
CA GLU A 70 -21.24 1.62 -0.42
C GLU A 70 -19.93 0.89 -0.08
N ALA A 71 -20.00 -0.29 0.54
CA ALA A 71 -18.81 -1.07 0.90
C ALA A 71 -18.03 -1.53 -0.34
N TRP A 72 -18.75 -1.99 -1.38
CA TRP A 72 -18.16 -2.39 -2.65
C TRP A 72 -17.51 -1.21 -3.35
N LEU A 73 -18.22 -0.08 -3.49
CA LEU A 73 -17.69 1.12 -4.14
C LEU A 73 -16.45 1.65 -3.39
N ARG A 74 -16.48 1.65 -2.06
CA ARG A 74 -15.33 2.01 -1.23
C ARG A 74 -14.12 1.12 -1.50
N GLN A 75 -14.33 -0.18 -1.70
CA GLN A 75 -13.25 -1.11 -2.02
C GLN A 75 -12.68 -0.83 -3.42
N VAL A 76 -13.53 -0.57 -4.41
CA VAL A 76 -13.12 -0.20 -5.76
C VAL A 76 -12.33 1.12 -5.75
N HIS A 77 -12.84 2.14 -5.07
CA HIS A 77 -12.20 3.45 -4.96
C HIS A 77 -10.84 3.37 -4.26
N LYS A 78 -10.72 2.63 -3.16
CA LYS A 78 -9.43 2.37 -2.49
C LYS A 78 -8.44 1.67 -3.42
N SER A 79 -8.91 0.70 -4.19
CA SER A 79 -8.09 0.02 -5.19
C SER A 79 -7.62 0.99 -6.28
N ALA A 80 -8.47 1.90 -6.76
CA ALA A 80 -8.09 2.95 -7.71
C ALA A 80 -7.07 3.94 -7.12
N HIS A 81 -7.26 4.34 -5.87
CA HIS A 81 -6.34 5.22 -5.14
C HIS A 81 -4.94 4.58 -5.00
N MET A 82 -4.86 3.29 -4.63
CA MET A 82 -3.57 2.59 -4.56
C MET A 82 -2.89 2.51 -5.93
N ASP A 83 -3.63 2.22 -7.00
CA ASP A 83 -3.06 2.16 -8.34
C ASP A 83 -2.56 3.52 -8.80
N HIS A 84 -3.26 4.61 -8.44
CA HIS A 84 -2.81 5.98 -8.70
C HIS A 84 -1.44 6.21 -8.10
N HIS A 85 -1.27 5.94 -6.80
CA HIS A 85 0.02 6.09 -6.13
C HIS A 85 1.08 5.18 -6.75
N ARG A 86 0.83 3.88 -6.92
CA ARG A 86 1.80 2.95 -7.54
C ARG A 86 2.30 3.39 -8.90
N SER A 87 1.42 3.92 -9.76
CA SER A 87 1.81 4.43 -11.07
C SER A 87 2.60 5.75 -11.03
N ARG A 88 2.57 6.47 -9.90
CA ARG A 88 3.28 7.74 -9.72
C ARG A 88 4.57 7.62 -8.92
N GLY A 89 4.90 6.44 -8.36
CA GLY A 89 6.08 6.27 -7.52
C GLY A 89 7.37 6.78 -8.16
N GLY A 90 7.64 6.39 -9.41
CA GLY A 90 8.79 6.87 -10.17
C GLY A 90 8.74 8.38 -10.46
N GLN A 91 7.57 8.92 -10.83
CA GLN A 91 7.40 10.36 -11.09
C GLN A 91 7.56 11.22 -9.85
N LEU A 92 7.11 10.73 -8.69
CA LEU A 92 7.25 11.42 -7.41
C LEU A 92 8.70 11.41 -6.94
N MET A 93 9.41 10.29 -7.15
CA MET A 93 10.84 10.21 -6.87
C MET A 93 11.64 11.16 -7.77
N ASP A 94 11.35 11.19 -9.08
CA ASP A 94 11.95 12.13 -10.02
C ASP A 94 11.69 13.59 -9.59
N LYS A 95 10.45 13.94 -9.27
CA LYS A 95 10.11 15.28 -8.77
C LYS A 95 10.85 15.62 -7.46
N ALA A 96 10.97 14.67 -6.54
CA ALA A 96 11.69 14.85 -5.28
C ALA A 96 13.19 15.05 -5.52
N LEU A 97 13.79 14.25 -6.40
CA LEU A 97 15.19 14.37 -6.79
C LEU A 97 15.48 15.70 -7.46
N ARG A 98 14.60 16.13 -8.37
CA ARG A 98 14.65 17.47 -8.95
C ARG A 98 14.60 18.53 -7.85
N ALA A 99 13.71 18.41 -6.87
CA ALA A 99 13.59 19.39 -5.79
C ALA A 99 14.72 19.33 -4.74
N THR A 100 15.51 18.26 -4.74
CA THR A 100 16.64 18.09 -3.82
C THR A 100 17.82 18.93 -4.34
N PRO A 101 18.39 19.84 -3.52
CA PRO A 101 19.56 20.61 -3.93
C PRO A 101 20.71 19.66 -4.29
N LYS A 102 21.36 19.90 -5.43
CA LYS A 102 22.53 19.12 -5.86
C LYS A 102 23.78 19.45 -5.04
N ASP A 103 23.76 20.56 -4.28
CA ASP A 103 24.91 21.04 -3.51
C ASP A 103 24.46 21.96 -2.38
N ASP A 104 25.17 21.96 -1.23
CA ASP A 104 24.90 22.84 -0.08
C ASP A 104 25.20 24.33 -0.38
N SER A 105 25.88 24.59 -1.50
CA SER A 105 26.30 25.91 -1.98
C SER A 105 25.21 26.70 -2.72
N ALA A 106 24.09 26.07 -3.08
CA ALA A 106 23.01 26.72 -3.83
C ALA A 106 22.36 27.83 -3.00
N THR A 107 22.31 29.05 -3.53
CA THR A 107 21.79 30.23 -2.81
C THR A 107 20.26 30.14 -2.64
N TRP A 108 19.69 30.79 -1.62
CA TRP A 108 18.23 30.77 -1.38
C TRP A 108 17.41 31.21 -2.61
N LEU A 109 17.90 32.20 -3.38
CA LEU A 109 17.24 32.66 -4.60
C LEU A 109 17.20 31.59 -5.71
N GLU A 110 18.22 30.75 -5.83
CA GLU A 110 18.21 29.58 -6.73
C GLU A 110 17.28 28.46 -6.22
N ARG A 111 16.96 28.45 -4.91
CA ARG A 111 16.02 27.50 -4.29
C ARG A 111 14.55 27.86 -4.53
N VAL A 112 14.21 29.14 -4.70
CA VAL A 112 12.81 29.62 -4.85
C VAL A 112 12.48 30.18 -6.24
N GLY A 113 13.47 30.29 -7.13
CA GLY A 113 13.27 30.79 -8.48
C GLY A 113 12.41 29.85 -9.34
N PRO A 114 11.54 30.38 -10.24
CA PRO A 114 10.83 29.58 -11.20
C PRO A 114 11.83 28.86 -12.12
N ARG A 115 11.82 27.53 -12.11
CA ARG A 115 12.68 26.71 -12.97
C ARG A 115 12.26 26.87 -14.42
N THR A 116 13.23 27.16 -15.29
CA THR A 116 13.04 27.29 -16.74
C THR A 116 13.00 25.92 -17.42
N GLU A 117 12.29 25.82 -18.54
CA GLU A 117 12.13 24.57 -19.33
C GLU A 117 13.48 23.93 -19.75
N ALA A 118 14.57 24.71 -19.80
CA ALA A 118 15.93 24.22 -20.05
C ALA A 118 16.51 23.39 -18.88
N GLN A 119 16.02 23.58 -17.65
CA GLN A 119 16.32 22.72 -16.50
C GLN A 119 15.43 21.47 -16.42
N ASP A 120 14.37 21.42 -17.23
CA ASP A 120 13.47 20.26 -17.38
C ASP A 120 13.86 19.33 -18.55
N ALA A 121 14.94 19.65 -19.28
CA ALA A 121 15.53 18.73 -20.25
C ALA A 121 15.96 17.45 -19.53
N ARG A 122 15.30 16.32 -19.83
CA ARG A 122 15.57 15.00 -19.25
C ARG A 122 17.05 14.64 -19.40
N PRO A 123 17.83 14.55 -18.31
CA PRO A 123 19.17 13.98 -18.38
C PRO A 123 19.07 12.49 -18.76
N GLU A 124 20.01 11.98 -19.55
CA GLU A 124 20.16 10.54 -19.81
C GLU A 124 20.43 9.73 -18.51
N ASP A 125 20.70 10.41 -17.38
CA ASP A 125 21.01 9.87 -16.06
C ASP A 125 19.81 9.75 -15.09
N GLU A 126 18.55 9.97 -15.53
CA GLU A 126 17.36 9.94 -14.63
C GLU A 126 17.17 8.58 -13.93
N GLY A 127 17.42 7.47 -14.63
CA GLY A 127 17.34 6.12 -14.03
C GLY A 127 18.38 5.90 -12.94
N ALA A 128 19.61 6.38 -13.17
CA ALA A 128 20.71 6.28 -12.21
C ALA A 128 20.44 7.12 -10.95
N ALA A 129 19.83 8.30 -11.09
CA ALA A 129 19.46 9.14 -9.95
C ALA A 129 18.37 8.50 -9.07
N ILE A 130 17.36 7.86 -9.68
CA ILE A 130 16.34 7.11 -8.93
C ILE A 130 16.98 5.92 -8.20
N ASP A 131 17.92 5.24 -8.83
CA ASP A 131 18.61 4.11 -8.21
C ASP A 131 19.49 4.55 -7.04
N ALA A 132 20.24 5.64 -7.18
CA ALA A 132 20.99 6.25 -6.08
C ALA A 132 20.08 6.71 -4.92
N ALA A 133 18.89 7.24 -5.23
CA ALA A 133 17.91 7.61 -4.20
C ALA A 133 17.36 6.39 -3.44
N ILE A 134 17.08 5.29 -4.17
CA ILE A 134 16.65 4.02 -3.58
C ILE A 134 17.75 3.47 -2.68
N GLU A 135 19.01 3.53 -3.11
CA GLU A 135 20.16 3.11 -2.29
C GLU A 135 20.28 3.93 -1.01
N ALA A 136 20.21 5.27 -1.10
CA ALA A 136 20.24 6.14 0.07
C ALA A 136 19.11 5.85 1.07
N VAL A 137 17.90 5.55 0.57
CA VAL A 137 16.76 5.14 1.39
C VAL A 137 17.00 3.77 2.05
N LEU A 138 17.61 2.83 1.34
CA LEU A 138 17.96 1.52 1.90
C LEU A 138 19.05 1.63 2.96
N ASP A 139 20.03 2.50 2.77
CA ASP A 139 21.05 2.81 3.77
C ASP A 139 20.43 3.42 5.01
N ARG A 140 19.51 4.37 4.84
CA ARG A 140 18.76 4.93 5.97
C ARG A 140 17.94 3.87 6.70
N ALA A 141 17.29 2.97 5.96
CA ALA A 141 16.58 1.84 6.54
C ALA A 141 17.53 0.89 7.30
N ALA A 142 18.75 0.68 6.82
CA ALA A 142 19.79 -0.12 7.49
C ALA A 142 20.21 0.50 8.82
N VAL A 143 20.41 1.82 8.86
CA VAL A 143 20.70 2.55 10.11
C VAL A 143 19.55 2.38 11.10
N PHE A 144 18.32 2.68 10.69
CA PHE A 144 17.13 2.54 11.55
C PHE A 144 16.96 1.11 12.09
N VAL A 145 17.12 0.10 11.23
CA VAL A 145 17.02 -1.32 11.63
C VAL A 145 18.17 -1.70 12.58
N GLY A 146 19.37 -1.15 12.37
CA GLY A 146 20.52 -1.34 13.25
C GLY A 146 20.28 -0.79 14.66
N GLU A 147 19.64 0.37 14.75
CA GLU A 147 19.30 1.05 16.01
C GLU A 147 18.14 0.36 16.75
N THR A 148 17.14 -0.14 16.02
CA THR A 148 15.88 -0.64 16.60
C THR A 148 15.81 -2.15 16.80
N ILE A 149 16.60 -2.94 16.06
CA ILE A 149 16.52 -4.40 16.08
C ILE A 149 17.87 -5.01 16.45
N THR A 150 17.95 -5.62 17.64
CA THR A 150 19.18 -6.23 18.15
C THR A 150 19.56 -7.55 17.45
N GLN A 151 18.59 -8.31 16.96
CA GLN A 151 18.83 -9.66 16.41
C GLN A 151 19.22 -9.61 14.91
N PRO A 152 20.41 -10.11 14.51
CA PRO A 152 20.89 -10.03 13.13
C PRO A 152 19.95 -10.65 12.09
N LYS A 153 19.40 -11.83 12.38
CA LYS A 153 18.44 -12.50 11.48
C LYS A 153 17.18 -11.68 11.24
N LYS A 154 16.70 -10.95 12.26
CA LYS A 154 15.54 -10.07 12.13
C LYS A 154 15.88 -8.81 11.34
N ARG A 155 17.09 -8.26 11.51
CA ARG A 155 17.58 -7.12 10.71
C ARG A 155 17.56 -7.44 9.21
N ASN A 156 18.18 -8.54 8.81
CA ASN A 156 18.23 -8.95 7.40
C ASN A 156 16.82 -9.17 6.83
N ALA A 157 15.92 -9.76 7.62
CA ALA A 157 14.53 -9.94 7.21
C ALA A 157 13.76 -8.61 7.07
N SER A 158 14.04 -7.61 7.91
CA SER A 158 13.44 -6.28 7.81
C SER A 158 13.97 -5.51 6.60
N LEU A 159 15.27 -5.58 6.32
CA LEU A 159 15.87 -4.93 5.15
C LEU A 159 15.37 -5.53 3.83
N LEU A 160 15.24 -6.87 3.76
CA LEU A 160 14.63 -7.52 2.61
C LEU A 160 13.19 -7.01 2.36
N ARG A 161 12.41 -6.80 3.42
CA ARG A 161 11.03 -6.28 3.28
C ARG A 161 11.04 -4.83 2.80
N ALA A 162 11.96 -4.00 3.29
CA ALA A 162 12.12 -2.63 2.82
C ALA A 162 12.45 -2.60 1.32
N GLN A 163 13.40 -3.42 0.87
CA GLN A 163 13.75 -3.57 -0.54
C GLN A 163 12.53 -3.98 -1.39
N VAL A 164 11.81 -5.02 -0.98
CA VAL A 164 10.60 -5.49 -1.68
C VAL A 164 9.51 -4.40 -1.73
N ALA A 165 9.38 -3.60 -0.67
CA ALA A 165 8.43 -2.49 -0.65
C ALA A 165 8.81 -1.37 -1.61
N LEU A 166 10.10 -1.04 -1.78
CA LEU A 166 10.56 -0.07 -2.77
C LEU A 166 10.38 -0.58 -4.21
N MET A 167 10.66 -1.86 -4.48
CA MET A 167 10.39 -2.48 -5.79
C MET A 167 8.92 -2.35 -6.19
N ALA A 168 8.00 -2.59 -5.25
CA ALA A 168 6.56 -2.51 -5.51
C ALA A 168 6.06 -1.07 -5.65
N ASN A 169 6.46 -0.16 -4.75
CA ASN A 169 5.83 1.15 -4.62
C ASN A 169 6.58 2.27 -5.34
N VAL A 170 7.88 2.14 -5.55
CA VAL A 170 8.70 3.14 -6.25
C VAL A 170 8.94 2.70 -7.69
N ARG A 171 9.44 1.48 -7.89
CA ARG A 171 9.68 0.93 -9.25
C ARG A 171 8.41 0.39 -9.93
N GLY A 172 7.28 0.34 -9.24
CA GLY A 172 6.01 -0.10 -9.80
C GLY A 172 5.97 -1.57 -10.23
N MET A 173 6.88 -2.41 -9.72
CA MET A 173 6.95 -3.82 -10.09
C MET A 173 5.74 -4.59 -9.55
N ASP A 174 5.19 -5.46 -10.39
CA ASP A 174 4.12 -6.37 -9.96
C ASP A 174 4.68 -7.57 -9.20
N THR A 175 3.80 -8.34 -8.55
CA THR A 175 4.24 -9.47 -7.72
C THR A 175 5.03 -10.53 -8.48
N PRO A 176 4.64 -10.96 -9.70
CA PRO A 176 5.47 -11.83 -10.52
C PRO A 176 6.86 -11.28 -10.81
N ALA A 177 6.99 -10.01 -11.20
CA ALA A 177 8.29 -9.39 -11.46
C ALA A 177 9.15 -9.31 -10.19
N ILE A 178 8.55 -9.02 -9.03
CA ILE A 178 9.26 -9.03 -7.75
C ILE A 178 9.77 -10.44 -7.41
N ILE A 179 8.95 -11.48 -7.60
CA ILE A 179 9.36 -12.86 -7.34
C ILE A 179 10.57 -13.23 -8.22
N ALA A 180 10.51 -12.88 -9.50
CA ALA A 180 11.61 -13.11 -10.44
C ALA A 180 12.88 -12.34 -10.02
N ALA A 181 12.76 -11.06 -9.68
CA ALA A 181 13.90 -10.22 -9.29
C ALA A 181 14.54 -10.63 -7.95
N LEU A 182 13.80 -11.31 -7.07
CA LEU A 182 14.34 -11.84 -5.82
C LEU A 182 15.21 -13.09 -6.03
N ASP A 183 15.02 -13.80 -7.15
CA ASP A 183 15.76 -15.00 -7.55
C ASP A 183 16.04 -15.98 -6.40
N ARG A 184 14.98 -16.41 -5.71
CA ARG A 184 15.05 -17.29 -4.54
C ARG A 184 14.56 -18.69 -4.85
N ASP A 185 15.25 -19.68 -4.29
CA ASP A 185 14.83 -21.08 -4.29
C ASP A 185 14.58 -21.58 -2.85
N PRO A 186 13.34 -21.99 -2.48
CA PRO A 186 12.13 -21.94 -3.30
C PRO A 186 11.59 -20.52 -3.47
N PRO A 187 10.88 -20.24 -4.58
CA PRO A 187 10.32 -18.92 -4.83
C PRO A 187 9.27 -18.55 -3.76
N PRO A 188 9.27 -17.31 -3.28
CA PRO A 188 8.30 -16.88 -2.28
C PRO A 188 6.88 -16.89 -2.86
N SER A 189 5.91 -17.35 -2.08
CA SER A 189 4.50 -17.26 -2.48
C SER A 189 4.05 -15.81 -2.67
N LYS A 190 3.08 -15.58 -3.57
CA LYS A 190 2.46 -14.25 -3.77
C LYS A 190 1.99 -13.62 -2.45
N ALA A 191 1.38 -14.41 -1.58
CA ALA A 191 0.92 -13.95 -0.26
C ALA A 191 2.07 -13.52 0.67
N ALA A 192 3.23 -14.16 0.57
CA ALA A 192 4.42 -13.75 1.32
C ALA A 192 4.95 -12.39 0.81
N VAL A 193 5.04 -12.21 -0.51
CA VAL A 193 5.48 -10.95 -1.12
C VAL A 193 4.56 -9.79 -0.71
N TYR A 194 3.24 -9.96 -0.78
CA TYR A 194 2.31 -8.93 -0.31
C TYR A 194 2.53 -8.56 1.17
N LYS A 195 2.77 -9.54 2.04
CA LYS A 195 3.09 -9.27 3.45
C LYS A 195 4.43 -8.57 3.61
N TRP A 196 5.41 -8.86 2.77
CA TRP A 196 6.71 -8.21 2.80
C TRP A 196 6.62 -6.75 2.35
N VAL A 197 5.89 -6.46 1.27
CA VAL A 197 5.62 -5.08 0.83
C VAL A 197 5.00 -4.26 1.96
N GLU A 198 3.90 -4.74 2.56
CA GLU A 198 3.22 -3.97 3.62
C GLU A 198 4.09 -3.80 4.87
N ARG A 199 4.75 -4.87 5.33
CA ARG A 199 5.61 -4.78 6.52
C ARG A 199 6.85 -3.94 6.29
N GLY A 200 7.45 -4.01 5.11
CA GLY A 200 8.60 -3.18 4.74
C GLY A 200 8.22 -1.71 4.77
N ARG A 201 7.04 -1.38 4.24
CA ARG A 201 6.47 -0.03 4.27
C ARG A 201 6.20 0.46 5.69
N GLU A 202 5.36 -0.24 6.46
CA GLU A 202 4.87 0.24 7.76
C GLU A 202 5.88 0.11 8.89
N GLN A 203 6.72 -0.93 8.88
CA GLN A 203 7.58 -1.25 10.03
C GLN A 203 9.03 -0.80 9.83
N VAL A 204 9.41 -0.41 8.62
CA VAL A 204 10.80 -0.07 8.30
C VAL A 204 10.88 1.26 7.58
N LEU A 205 10.31 1.38 6.37
CA LEU A 205 10.51 2.54 5.52
C LEU A 205 9.87 3.80 6.11
N VAL A 206 8.56 3.80 6.41
CA VAL A 206 7.90 5.00 6.95
C VAL A 206 8.59 5.50 8.24
N PRO A 207 8.83 4.66 9.27
CA PRO A 207 9.55 5.10 10.47
C PRO A 207 10.99 5.58 10.21
N ALA A 208 11.73 4.92 9.31
CA ALA A 208 13.10 5.31 8.98
C ALA A 208 13.16 6.67 8.27
N LEU A 209 12.16 6.98 7.45
CA LEU A 209 12.03 8.23 6.71
C LEU A 209 11.52 9.37 7.62
N GLU A 210 10.57 9.11 8.52
CA GLU A 210 10.09 10.09 9.51
C GLU A 210 11.23 10.59 10.41
N ALA A 211 12.15 9.68 10.77
CA ALA A 211 13.33 10.00 11.57
C ALA A 211 14.49 10.56 10.74
N TRP A 212 14.31 10.87 9.45
CA TRP A 212 15.36 11.35 8.57
C TRP A 212 15.03 12.75 8.03
N ASP A 213 15.81 13.74 8.45
CA ASP A 213 15.69 15.11 7.95
C ASP A 213 16.33 15.23 6.56
N HIS A 214 15.59 14.77 5.54
CA HIS A 214 16.02 14.80 4.14
C HIS A 214 14.85 15.10 3.21
N PRO A 215 15.03 15.92 2.15
CA PRO A 215 13.93 16.33 1.25
C PRO A 215 13.19 15.16 0.58
N ILE A 216 13.92 14.10 0.22
CA ILE A 216 13.33 12.88 -0.36
C ILE A 216 12.49 12.13 0.67
N ALA A 217 12.82 12.22 1.97
CA ALA A 217 12.16 11.44 3.01
C ALA A 217 10.70 11.83 3.20
N ALA A 218 10.40 13.13 3.24
CA ALA A 218 9.02 13.62 3.38
C ALA A 218 8.15 13.20 2.18
N THR A 219 8.67 13.36 0.96
CA THR A 219 7.93 13.02 -0.27
C THR A 219 7.70 11.52 -0.38
N LEU A 220 8.73 10.71 -0.11
CA LEU A 220 8.63 9.26 -0.17
C LEU A 220 7.76 8.70 0.95
N SER A 221 7.83 9.27 2.16
CA SER A 221 6.98 8.84 3.28
C SER A 221 5.51 9.05 2.95
N ALA A 222 5.13 10.25 2.49
CA ALA A 222 3.75 10.56 2.09
C ALA A 222 3.25 9.64 0.96
N HIS A 223 4.11 9.33 -0.02
CA HIS A 223 3.80 8.37 -1.09
C HIS A 223 3.57 6.95 -0.56
N LEU A 224 4.47 6.46 0.30
CA LEU A 224 4.36 5.14 0.93
C LEU A 224 3.13 5.08 1.85
N GLU A 225 2.75 6.15 2.52
CA GLU A 225 1.50 6.21 3.29
C GLU A 225 0.26 6.15 2.39
N GLY A 226 0.28 6.84 1.25
CA GLY A 226 -0.79 6.80 0.24
C GLY A 226 -1.02 5.40 -0.36
N CYS A 227 0.02 4.57 -0.43
CA CYS A 227 -0.03 3.17 -0.84
C CYS A 227 -0.63 2.21 0.22
N ARG A 228 -1.00 2.69 1.41
CA ARG A 228 -1.52 1.86 2.51
C ARG A 228 -2.85 1.19 2.16
N ARG A 229 -2.91 -0.12 2.38
CA ARG A 229 -4.18 -0.85 2.41
C ARG A 229 -4.94 -0.57 3.71
N GLY A 230 -6.22 -0.19 3.62
CA GLY A 230 -7.06 0.16 4.79
C GLY A 230 -7.38 -1.00 5.76
N ASP A 231 -6.95 -2.23 5.46
CA ASP A 231 -7.00 -3.43 6.29
C ASP A 231 -5.63 -3.84 6.88
N ALA A 232 -4.53 -3.20 6.46
CA ALA A 232 -3.19 -3.47 6.96
C ALA A 232 -2.98 -2.88 8.37
N GLY A 233 -2.51 -3.71 9.30
CA GLY A 233 -2.20 -3.31 10.67
C GLY A 233 -3.41 -3.19 11.61
N LYS A 234 -4.65 -3.37 11.13
CA LYS A 234 -5.80 -3.47 12.04
C LYS A 234 -5.69 -4.75 12.87
N THR A 235 -5.67 -4.60 14.19
CA THR A 235 -5.77 -5.71 15.13
C THR A 235 -6.95 -6.57 14.71
N ARG A 236 -6.70 -7.83 14.34
CA ARG A 236 -7.80 -8.77 14.07
C ARG A 236 -8.73 -8.72 15.29
N PRO A 237 -10.06 -8.60 15.12
CA PRO A 237 -10.97 -8.69 16.24
C PRO A 237 -10.61 -9.95 17.02
N ASN A 238 -10.31 -9.76 18.31
CA ASN A 238 -9.85 -10.82 19.18
C ASN A 238 -10.88 -11.93 19.09
N ARG A 239 -10.50 -13.08 18.49
CA ARG A 239 -11.36 -14.26 18.48
C ARG A 239 -11.49 -14.61 19.95
N GLN A 240 -12.60 -14.21 20.58
CA GLN A 240 -12.93 -14.62 21.94
C GLN A 240 -12.73 -16.13 21.95
N LYS A 241 -11.67 -16.57 22.62
CA LYS A 241 -11.49 -17.98 22.93
C LYS A 241 -12.76 -18.31 23.69
N GLN A 242 -13.68 -19.04 23.06
CA GLN A 242 -14.75 -19.66 23.82
C GLN A 242 -14.07 -20.42 24.96
N PRO A 243 -14.47 -20.17 26.21
CA PRO A 243 -13.92 -20.92 27.33
C PRO A 243 -14.13 -22.39 27.01
N LYS A 244 -13.04 -23.16 27.03
CA LYS A 244 -13.09 -24.61 26.86
C LYS A 244 -14.20 -25.13 27.76
N ASN A 245 -15.15 -25.84 27.16
CA ASN A 245 -16.23 -26.54 27.85
C ASN A 245 -15.69 -27.18 29.13
N VAL A 246 -16.22 -26.71 30.25
CA VAL A 246 -16.18 -27.43 31.52
C VAL A 246 -17.02 -28.68 31.28
N SER A 247 -16.37 -29.83 31.12
CA SER A 247 -17.07 -31.12 31.16
C SER A 247 -17.73 -31.27 32.54
N PRO A 248 -19.02 -31.59 32.61
CA PRO A 248 -19.69 -31.85 33.88
C PRO A 248 -19.23 -33.21 34.44
N GLY A 249 -19.26 -33.33 35.76
CA GLY A 249 -18.45 -34.29 36.52
C GLY A 249 -18.86 -35.77 36.42
N GLY A 250 -17.98 -36.60 36.97
CA GLY A 250 -18.20 -38.03 37.20
C GLY A 250 -17.03 -38.67 37.95
N ALA A 251 -17.30 -39.14 39.17
CA ALA A 251 -16.43 -39.83 40.14
C ALA A 251 -15.42 -40.83 39.54
N GLY A 252 -14.21 -41.04 40.07
CA GLY A 252 -13.86 -41.44 41.44
C GLY A 252 -12.36 -41.84 41.51
N PRO A 253 -11.84 -42.24 42.69
CA PRO A 253 -10.43 -42.05 43.06
C PRO A 253 -9.53 -43.30 42.85
N SER A 254 -8.24 -43.14 43.16
CA SER A 254 -7.19 -44.18 43.28
C SER A 254 -6.41 -44.44 41.98
N THR A 255 -5.08 -44.51 41.90
CA THR A 255 -4.02 -44.74 42.91
C THR A 255 -2.69 -44.20 42.36
N ARG A 256 -1.87 -43.66 43.24
CA ARG A 256 -0.44 -43.39 43.01
C ARG A 256 0.28 -44.71 42.69
N SER A 257 1.12 -44.71 41.66
CA SER A 257 2.29 -45.58 41.62
C SER A 257 3.49 -44.79 41.08
N ARG A 258 4.35 -44.35 42.01
CA ARG A 258 5.69 -43.82 41.72
C ARG A 258 6.60 -45.02 41.52
N GLY A 259 6.97 -45.30 40.28
CA GLY A 259 8.03 -46.25 39.92
C GLY A 259 9.39 -45.56 39.89
N ASN A 260 10.25 -45.96 40.82
CA ASN A 260 11.65 -45.57 40.98
C ASN A 260 12.48 -45.64 39.68
N ARG A 261 13.33 -44.62 39.43
CA ARG A 261 14.58 -44.76 38.69
C ARG A 261 15.75 -44.65 39.67
N LYS A 262 16.34 -45.80 40.02
CA LYS A 262 17.70 -45.89 40.55
C LYS A 262 18.68 -45.96 39.37
N LYS A 263 19.72 -45.12 39.41
CA LYS A 263 21.00 -45.27 38.69
C LYS A 263 21.77 -46.47 39.28
N PRO A 264 22.66 -47.12 38.52
CA PRO A 264 24.03 -46.62 38.31
C PRO A 264 24.26 -45.95 36.96
#